data_AF-A0A5C8ADZ0-F1
#
_entry.id   AF-A0A5C8ADZ0-F1
#
_cell.length_a   1.000
_cell.length_b   1.000
_cell.length_c   1.000
_cell.angle_alpha   90.00
_cell.angle_beta   90.00
_cell.angle_gamma   90.00
#
_symmetry.space_group_name_H-M   'P 1'
#
loop_
_entity.id
_entity.type
_entity.pdbx_description
1 polymer ?
#
loop_
_entity_poly.entity_id
_entity_poly.type
_entity_poly.pdbx_seq_one_letter_code
_entity_poly.pdbx_strand_id
1 'polypeptide(L)' 'KNDLGANSLDTVELIMEFEKEFNLAIPDDQAETIQTVGDAVSYIEKNV' A
#
# COMPACT_ATOMS: atom_id res chain seq x y z
N LYS A 1 14.90 3.39 8.85
CA LYS A 1 15.02 1.92 9.09
C LYS A 1 13.71 1.52 9.75
N ASN A 2 12.80 0.95 8.94
CA ASN A 2 11.37 0.74 9.18
C ASN A 2 10.56 2.04 9.30
N ASP A 3 10.19 2.61 8.15
CA ASP A 3 9.36 3.82 8.05
C ASP A 3 7.94 3.61 8.64
N LEU A 4 7.51 2.36 8.66
CA LEU A 4 6.46 1.90 9.55
C LEU A 4 7.01 0.75 10.36
N GLY A 5 7.11 0.91 11.68
CA GLY A 5 7.10 -0.22 12.61
C GLY A 5 5.72 -0.89 12.66
N ALA A 6 4.98 -0.86 11.54
CA ALA A 6 3.70 -1.50 11.36
C ALA A 6 3.97 -2.99 11.37
N ASN A 7 3.47 -3.66 12.41
CA ASN A 7 3.22 -5.09 12.27
C ASN A 7 2.30 -5.24 11.05
N SER A 8 2.50 -6.29 10.25
CA SER A 8 1.88 -6.52 8.93
C SER A 8 0.39 -6.16 8.77
N LEU A 9 -0.37 -6.02 9.86
CA LEU A 9 -1.75 -5.55 9.92
C LEU A 9 -1.92 -4.07 9.51
N ASP A 10 -1.08 -3.14 9.97
CA ASP A 10 -1.33 -1.70 9.73
C ASP A 10 -1.06 -1.33 8.25
N THR A 11 -0.17 -2.05 7.59
CA THR A 11 0.07 -1.94 6.13
C THR A 11 -1.13 -2.39 5.30
N VAL A 12 -1.86 -3.42 5.75
CA VAL A 12 -3.05 -3.92 5.04
C VAL A 12 -4.21 -2.95 5.18
N GLU A 13 -4.43 -2.37 6.36
CA GLU A 13 -5.44 -1.31 6.54
C GLU A 13 -5.14 -0.08 5.68
N LEU A 14 -3.88 0.36 5.62
CA LEU A 14 -3.47 1.50 4.81
C LEU A 14 -3.72 1.27 3.30
N ILE A 15 -3.36 0.08 2.79
CA ILE A 15 -3.61 -0.28 1.39
C ILE A 15 -5.12 -0.26 1.09
N MET A 16 -5.94 -0.81 1.98
CA MET A 16 -7.40 -0.88 1.80
C MET A 16 -8.07 0.51 1.83
N GLU A 17 -7.54 1.45 2.62
CA GLU A 17 -7.97 2.86 2.59
C GLU A 17 -7.58 3.52 1.26
N PHE A 18 -6.36 3.29 0.75
CA PHE A 18 -5.93 3.81 -0.55
C PHE A 18 -6.75 3.25 -1.71
N GLU A 19 -7.07 1.96 -1.69
CA GLU A 19 -7.98 1.33 -2.67
C GLU A 19 -9.32 2.04 -2.73
N LYS A 20 -9.90 2.39 -1.58
CA LYS A 20 -11.18 3.11 -1.51
C LYS A 20 -11.06 4.56 -1.95
N GLU A 21 -10.05 5.28 -1.44
CA GLU A 21 -9.90 6.72 -1.70
C GLU A 21 -9.59 7.01 -3.18
N PHE A 22 -8.72 6.20 -3.78
CA PHE A 22 -8.35 6.33 -5.18
C PHE A 22 -9.18 5.43 -6.11
N ASN A 23 -10.16 4.71 -5.55
CA ASN A 23 -11.04 3.79 -6.27
C ASN A 23 -10.27 2.80 -7.17
N LEU A 24 -9.15 2.30 -6.65
CA LEU A 24 -8.22 1.36 -7.27
C LEU A 24 -8.28 0.01 -6.57
N ALA A 25 -7.83 -1.05 -7.24
CA ALA A 25 -7.69 -2.37 -6.65
C ALA A 25 -6.23 -2.80 -6.76
N ILE A 26 -5.57 -3.01 -5.63
CA ILE A 26 -4.19 -3.52 -5.57
C ILE A 26 -4.29 -5.03 -5.40
N PRO A 27 -3.89 -5.82 -6.41
CA PRO A 27 -3.92 -7.27 -6.27
C PRO A 27 -2.88 -7.73 -5.23
N ASP A 28 -3.18 -8.84 -4.54
CA ASP A 28 -2.40 -9.33 -3.41
C ASP A 28 -0.91 -9.53 -3.75
N ASP A 29 -0.60 -9.93 -4.98
CA ASP A 29 0.77 -10.11 -5.47
C ASP A 29 1.57 -8.79 -5.51
N GLN A 30 0.90 -7.67 -5.82
CA GLN A 30 1.49 -6.33 -5.77
C GLN A 30 1.51 -5.80 -4.34
N ALA A 31 0.47 -6.05 -3.55
CA ALA A 31 0.43 -5.66 -2.14
C ALA A 31 1.57 -6.30 -1.33
N GLU A 32 1.94 -7.55 -1.61
CA GLU A 32 3.11 -8.22 -1.00
C GLU A 32 4.44 -7.55 -1.33
N THR A 33 4.53 -6.84 -2.46
CA THR A 33 5.74 -6.09 -2.86
C THR A 33 5.81 -4.70 -2.23
N ILE A 34 4.69 -4.17 -1.75
CA ILE A 34 4.60 -2.88 -1.08
C ILE A 34 5.04 -3.06 0.38
N GLN A 35 6.31 -2.76 0.65
CA GLN A 35 6.87 -2.90 2.01
C GLN A 35 6.96 -1.57 2.76
N THR A 36 6.87 -0.45 2.04
CA THR A 36 6.96 0.89 2.60
C THR A 36 5.84 1.79 2.07
N VAL A 37 5.56 2.88 2.79
CA VAL A 37 4.64 3.92 2.32
C VAL A 37 5.11 4.50 0.99
N GLY A 38 6.42 4.63 0.79
CA GLY A 38 6.99 5.07 -0.48
C GLY A 38 6.67 4.14 -1.65
N ASP A 39 6.67 2.83 -1.42
CA ASP A 39 6.28 1.84 -2.43
C ASP A 39 4.78 1.93 -2.75
N ALA A 40 3.95 2.11 -1.72
CA ALA A 40 2.50 2.28 -1.88
C ALA A 40 2.18 3.54 -2.70
N VAL A 41 2.78 4.68 -2.32
CA VAL A 41 2.62 5.95 -3.04
C VAL A 41 3.11 5.83 -4.48
N SER A 42 4.27 5.22 -4.70
CA SER A 42 4.82 5.01 -6.04
C SER A 42 3.94 4.11 -6.90
N TYR A 43 3.28 3.10 -6.30
CA TYR A 43 2.33 2.24 -6.99
C TYR A 43 1.06 3.01 -7.38
N ILE A 44 0.52 3.79 -6.45
CA ILE A 44 -0.66 4.61 -6.68
C ILE A 44 -0.37 5.64 -7.78
N GLU A 45 0.72 6.40 -7.69
CA GLU A 45 1.11 7.38 -8.71
C GLU A 45 1.29 6.80 -10.12
N LYS A 46 1.61 5.51 -10.25
CA LYS A 46 1.74 4.84 -11.55
C LYS A 46 0.41 4.35 -12.14
N ASN A 47 -0.60 4.15 -11.31
CA ASN A 47 -1.87 3.53 -11.67
C ASN A 47 -3.07 4.49 -11.62
N VAL A 48 -2.88 5.70 -11.06
CA VAL A 48 -3.82 6.83 -11.09
C VAL A 48 -3.60 7.70 -12.32
#